data_AF-A0A4Y2KUM2-F1
#
_entry.id   AF-A0A4Y2KUM2-F1
#
_cell.length_a   1.000
_cell.length_b   1.000
_cell.length_c   1.000
_cell.angle_alpha   90.00
_cell.angle_beta   90.00
_cell.angle_gamma   90.00
#
_symmetry.space_group_name_H-M   'P 1'
#
loop_
_entity.id
_entity.type
_entity.pdbx_description
1 polymer ?
#
loop_
_entity_poly.entity_id
_entity_poly.type
_entity_poly.pdbx_seq_one_letter_code
_entity_poly.pdbx_strand_id
1 'polypeptide(L)'
;MSMLYTFGLELDYHLTLILSCTKSLAINILYPTWINLVVQIYCLFCHGASKLINDLIVEIKDCSPQEFTISKQKDILRKESTVHRAVLEVQSIFSLTSFLICVAHFCVCITILTAFIGVTNSEHSFFVESACILYFVNSFGGLLACLWVAGACPNKAKNFKEAFGRKIRERKLHERRFKEVCFAESLNELSDYTLTGCEIIYFQRSSILALSGTLLTYTFLLISWR
;
A
#
# COMPACT_ATOMS: atom_id res chain seq x y z
N MET A 1 26.85 -40.79 11.39
CA MET A 1 25.91 -39.91 12.11
C MET A 1 26.62 -38.59 12.32
N SER A 2 26.37 -37.59 11.47
CA SER A 2 27.08 -36.31 11.51
C SER A 2 26.56 -35.47 12.68
N MET A 3 27.39 -35.23 13.69
CA MET A 3 27.05 -34.33 14.80
C MET A 3 27.02 -32.89 14.30
N LEU A 4 25.89 -32.21 14.52
CA LEU A 4 25.67 -30.83 14.09
C LEU A 4 25.97 -29.91 15.27
N TYR A 5 27.05 -29.13 15.18
CA TYR A 5 27.40 -28.15 16.21
C TYR A 5 26.64 -26.85 15.98
N THR A 6 25.95 -26.36 17.00
CA THR A 6 25.36 -25.00 16.99
C THR A 6 25.98 -24.22 18.14
N PHE A 7 26.70 -23.13 17.85
CA PHE A 7 27.43 -22.32 18.85
C PHE A 7 28.47 -23.08 19.69
N GLY A 8 29.09 -24.13 19.13
CA GLY A 8 30.15 -24.89 19.82
C GLY A 8 29.66 -25.84 20.92
N LEU A 9 28.35 -26.02 21.08
CA LEU A 9 27.75 -27.03 21.96
C LEU A 9 27.44 -28.30 21.16
N GLU A 10 27.72 -29.45 21.76
CA GLU A 10 27.33 -30.76 21.25
C GLU A 10 25.86 -30.98 21.61
N LEU A 11 24.97 -30.82 20.63
CA LEU A 11 23.53 -30.91 20.85
C LEU A 11 23.01 -32.32 20.57
N ASP A 12 22.17 -32.82 21.48
CA ASP A 12 21.36 -34.03 21.26
C ASP A 12 20.46 -33.87 20.02
N TYR A 13 20.14 -34.98 19.38
CA TYR A 13 19.29 -35.05 18.19
C TYR A 13 17.92 -34.40 18.43
N HIS A 14 17.30 -34.67 19.57
CA HIS A 14 16.00 -34.08 19.93
C HIS A 14 16.10 -32.57 20.13
N LEU A 15 17.18 -32.08 20.75
CA LEU A 15 17.40 -30.65 20.97
C LEU A 15 17.66 -29.93 19.64
N THR A 16 18.41 -30.55 18.73
CA THR A 16 18.65 -30.02 17.36
C THR A 16 17.36 -29.94 16.54
N LEU A 17 16.50 -30.96 16.65
CA LEU A 17 15.20 -30.98 15.99
C LEU A 17 14.30 -29.86 16.53
N ILE A 18 14.20 -29.72 17.85
CA ILE A 18 13.39 -28.68 18.50
C ILE A 18 13.88 -27.30 18.06
N LEU A 19 15.19 -27.01 18.15
CA LEU A 19 15.72 -25.71 17.75
C LEU A 19 15.51 -25.40 16.27
N SER A 20 15.65 -26.40 15.39
CA SER A 20 15.39 -26.24 13.96
C SER A 20 13.91 -25.94 13.69
N CYS A 21 13.01 -26.64 14.36
CA CYS A 21 11.57 -26.38 14.28
C CYS A 21 11.23 -24.98 14.81
N THR A 22 11.75 -24.59 15.98
CA THR A 22 11.50 -23.26 16.57
C THR A 22 12.05 -22.15 15.67
N LYS A 23 13.26 -22.31 15.13
CA LYS A 23 13.85 -21.35 14.18
C LYS A 23 13.00 -21.24 12.91
N SER A 24 12.59 -22.36 12.32
CA SER A 24 11.75 -22.36 11.12
C SER A 24 10.40 -21.71 11.39
N LEU A 25 9.76 -22.04 12.51
CA LEU A 25 8.50 -21.44 12.92
C LEU A 25 8.63 -19.92 13.12
N ALA A 26 9.67 -19.48 13.85
CA ALA A 26 9.92 -18.08 14.10
C ALA A 26 10.15 -17.29 12.81
N ILE A 27 10.93 -17.84 11.87
CA ILE A 27 11.18 -17.21 10.57
C ILE A 27 9.86 -17.07 9.81
N ASN A 28 9.08 -18.15 9.66
CA ASN A 28 7.84 -18.14 8.88
C ASN A 28 6.71 -17.30 9.51
N ILE A 29 6.67 -17.21 10.84
CA ILE A 29 5.73 -16.32 11.56
C ILE A 29 6.11 -14.87 11.33
N LEU A 30 7.39 -14.51 11.49
CA LEU A 30 7.86 -13.14 11.35
C LEU A 30 7.74 -12.66 9.88
N TYR A 31 8.16 -13.51 8.93
CA TYR A 31 8.00 -13.30 7.51
C TYR A 31 7.74 -14.63 6.77
N PRO A 32 6.67 -14.74 5.96
CA PRO A 32 5.85 -13.64 5.46
C PRO A 32 4.59 -13.37 6.30
N THR A 33 4.26 -14.22 7.28
CA THR A 33 2.90 -14.25 7.89
C THR A 33 2.51 -12.94 8.58
N TRP A 34 3.31 -12.50 9.57
CA TRP A 34 3.01 -11.28 10.33
C TRP A 34 3.03 -10.04 9.45
N ILE A 35 4.05 -9.91 8.60
CA ILE A 35 4.18 -8.77 7.69
C ILE A 35 2.97 -8.69 6.74
N ASN A 36 2.53 -9.80 6.16
CA ASN A 36 1.35 -9.83 5.31
C ASN A 36 0.07 -9.44 6.06
N LEU A 37 -0.07 -9.86 7.33
CA LEU A 37 -1.23 -9.49 8.15
C LEU A 37 -1.27 -7.98 8.40
N VAL A 38 -0.11 -7.37 8.71
CA VAL A 38 -0.01 -5.91 8.88
C VAL A 38 -0.30 -5.18 7.57
N VAL A 39 0.20 -5.68 6.43
CA VAL A 39 -0.14 -5.17 5.09
C VAL A 39 -1.64 -5.19 4.86
N GLN A 40 -2.31 -6.31 5.17
CA GLN A 40 -3.74 -6.44 4.97
C GLN A 40 -4.54 -5.46 5.83
N ILE A 41 -4.18 -5.31 7.12
CA ILE A 41 -4.82 -4.34 8.02
C ILE A 41 -4.67 -2.92 7.48
N TYR A 42 -3.46 -2.53 7.07
CA TYR A 42 -3.22 -1.22 6.47
C TYR A 42 -4.04 -1.01 5.20
N CYS A 43 -4.05 -2.00 4.29
CA CYS A 43 -4.85 -1.97 3.07
C CYS A 43 -6.35 -1.85 3.37
N LEU A 44 -6.86 -2.52 4.40
CA LEU A 44 -8.27 -2.45 4.79
C LEU A 44 -8.66 -1.04 5.23
N PHE A 45 -7.83 -0.37 6.04
CA PHE A 45 -8.08 1.02 6.44
C PHE A 45 -8.07 1.96 5.23
N CYS A 46 -7.05 1.86 4.37
CA CYS A 46 -6.96 2.68 3.15
C CYS A 46 -8.13 2.42 2.19
N HIS A 47 -8.56 1.16 2.04
CA HIS A 47 -9.70 0.79 1.23
C HIS A 47 -11.00 1.36 1.80
N GLY A 48 -11.21 1.25 3.12
CA GLY A 48 -12.37 1.80 3.81
C GLY A 48 -12.50 3.32 3.59
N ALA A 49 -11.42 4.07 3.83
CA ALA A 49 -11.39 5.50 3.55
C ALA A 49 -11.65 5.81 2.06
N SER A 50 -11.01 5.06 1.16
CA SER A 50 -11.24 5.17 -0.28
C SER A 50 -12.70 4.91 -0.67
N LYS A 51 -13.38 3.99 0.01
CA LYS A 51 -14.80 3.71 -0.24
C LYS A 51 -15.67 4.88 0.22
N LEU A 52 -15.46 5.38 1.43
CA LEU A 52 -16.21 6.52 1.96
C LEU A 52 -16.08 7.77 1.07
N ILE A 53 -14.87 8.09 0.58
CA ILE A 53 -14.67 9.20 -0.36
C ILE A 53 -15.43 8.95 -1.67
N ASN A 54 -15.45 7.71 -2.15
CA ASN A 54 -16.19 7.35 -3.36
C ASN A 54 -17.71 7.52 -3.18
N ASP A 55 -18.23 7.15 -2.02
CA ASP A 55 -19.65 7.29 -1.71
C ASP A 55 -20.05 8.78 -1.69
N LEU A 56 -19.19 9.65 -1.16
CA LEU A 56 -19.38 11.11 -1.25
C LEU A 56 -19.34 11.61 -2.70
N ILE A 57 -18.43 11.08 -3.54
CA ILE A 57 -18.39 11.42 -4.97
C ILE A 57 -19.69 11.06 -5.67
N VAL A 58 -20.23 9.88 -5.38
CA VAL A 58 -21.52 9.42 -5.93
C VAL A 58 -22.65 10.33 -5.44
N GLU A 59 -22.70 10.64 -4.14
CA GLU A 59 -23.68 11.56 -3.55
C GLU A 59 -23.67 12.94 -4.24
N ILE A 60 -22.49 13.49 -4.55
CA ILE A 60 -22.35 14.77 -5.27
C ILE A 60 -22.86 14.67 -6.72
N LYS A 61 -22.54 13.57 -7.41
CA LYS A 61 -22.90 13.37 -8.82
C LYS A 61 -24.41 13.22 -8.99
N ASP A 62 -25.03 12.43 -8.12
CA ASP A 62 -26.46 12.10 -8.19
C ASP A 62 -27.37 13.23 -7.70
N CYS A 63 -26.86 14.11 -6.83
CA CYS A 63 -27.56 15.31 -6.39
C CYS A 63 -27.90 16.22 -7.59
N SER A 64 -29.09 16.82 -7.64
CA SER A 64 -29.36 17.88 -8.64
C SER A 64 -28.66 19.19 -8.26
N PRO A 65 -28.42 20.12 -9.22
CA PRO A 65 -27.86 21.42 -8.89
C PRO A 65 -28.70 22.23 -7.88
N GLN A 66 -30.03 22.08 -7.88
CA GLN A 66 -30.92 22.77 -6.94
C GLN A 66 -30.83 22.19 -5.52
N GLU A 67 -30.66 20.86 -5.39
CA GLU A 67 -30.50 20.18 -4.11
C GLU A 67 -29.11 20.42 -3.47
N PHE A 68 -28.13 20.86 -4.26
CA PHE A 68 -26.75 21.11 -3.82
C PHE A 68 -26.59 22.44 -3.06
N THR A 69 -27.48 22.64 -2.09
CA THR A 69 -27.60 23.78 -1.18
C THR A 69 -26.35 23.99 -0.32
N ILE A 70 -26.21 25.16 0.31
CA ILE A 70 -25.10 25.47 1.22
C ILE A 70 -25.06 24.50 2.41
N SER A 71 -26.24 24.13 2.94
CA SER A 71 -26.33 23.13 4.01
C SER A 71 -25.84 21.76 3.55
N LYS A 72 -26.21 21.33 2.32
CA LYS A 72 -25.74 20.08 1.72
C LYS A 72 -24.23 20.07 1.48
N GLN A 73 -23.68 21.18 0.97
CA GLN A 73 -22.23 21.37 0.80
C GLN A 73 -21.50 21.24 2.13
N LYS A 74 -21.97 21.91 3.18
CA LYS A 74 -21.38 21.84 4.53
C LYS A 74 -21.44 20.43 5.11
N ASP A 75 -22.53 19.69 4.90
CA ASP A 75 -22.66 18.30 5.36
C ASP A 75 -21.63 17.39 4.65
N ILE A 76 -21.53 17.48 3.33
CA ILE A 76 -20.57 16.71 2.54
C ILE A 76 -19.12 17.01 2.96
N LEU A 77 -18.78 18.29 3.11
CA LEU A 77 -17.45 18.71 3.56
C LEU A 77 -17.15 18.25 4.99
N ARG A 78 -18.15 18.22 5.89
CA ARG A 78 -17.98 17.69 7.25
C ARG A 78 -17.69 16.19 7.24
N LYS A 79 -18.42 15.43 6.42
CA LYS A 79 -18.18 13.98 6.25
C LYS A 79 -16.79 13.74 5.68
N GLU A 80 -16.42 14.49 4.64
CA GLU A 80 -15.10 14.41 4.03
C GLU A 80 -13.99 14.71 5.04
N SER A 81 -14.09 15.80 5.80
CA SER A 81 -13.10 16.18 6.82
C SER A 81 -12.94 15.11 7.90
N THR A 82 -14.02 14.42 8.24
CA THR A 82 -13.99 13.28 9.18
C THR A 82 -13.18 12.11 8.61
N VAL A 83 -13.36 11.81 7.32
CA VAL A 83 -12.57 10.79 6.62
C VAL A 83 -11.11 11.22 6.52
N HIS A 84 -10.84 12.49 6.20
CA HIS A 84 -9.50 13.03 6.11
C HIS A 84 -8.73 12.84 7.42
N ARG A 85 -9.36 13.18 8.56
CA ARG A 85 -8.76 12.99 9.89
C ARG A 85 -8.43 11.52 10.17
N ALA A 86 -9.34 10.60 9.85
CA ALA A 86 -9.08 9.17 10.01
C ALA A 86 -7.91 8.70 9.14
N VAL A 87 -7.77 9.22 7.92
CA VAL A 87 -6.63 8.92 7.05
C VAL A 87 -5.32 9.45 7.64
N LEU A 88 -5.31 10.66 8.22
CA LEU A 88 -4.14 11.20 8.91
C LEU A 88 -3.73 10.35 10.11
N GLU A 89 -4.69 9.84 10.88
CA GLU A 89 -4.41 8.91 11.98
C GLU A 89 -3.80 7.59 11.48
N VAL A 90 -4.37 7.00 10.42
CA VAL A 90 -3.81 5.81 9.77
C VAL A 90 -2.38 6.08 9.27
N GLN A 91 -2.17 7.22 8.62
CA GLN A 91 -0.85 7.64 8.16
C GLN A 91 0.14 7.77 9.32
N SER A 92 -0.26 8.40 10.44
CA SER A 92 0.60 8.55 11.62
C SER A 92 0.98 7.21 12.24
N ILE A 93 0.06 6.25 12.27
CA ILE A 93 0.30 4.91 12.87
C ILE A 93 1.15 4.04 11.94
N PHE A 94 0.89 4.09 10.64
CA PHE A 94 1.47 3.17 9.67
C PHE A 94 2.62 3.75 8.85
N SER A 95 3.00 5.02 8.99
CA SER A 95 4.07 5.63 8.19
C SER A 95 5.39 4.83 8.27
N LEU A 96 5.90 4.60 9.48
CA LEU A 96 7.12 3.81 9.68
C LEU A 96 6.91 2.34 9.31
N THR A 97 5.79 1.77 9.75
CA THR A 97 5.49 0.35 9.54
C THR A 97 5.37 0.01 8.06
N SER A 98 4.65 0.82 7.29
CA SER A 98 4.48 0.64 5.84
C SER A 98 5.80 0.84 5.09
N PHE A 99 6.65 1.78 5.52
CA PHE A 99 8.00 1.92 4.98
C PHE A 99 8.84 0.65 5.19
N LEU A 100 8.93 0.15 6.43
CA LEU A 100 9.70 -1.05 6.76
C LEU A 100 9.19 -2.29 6.02
N ILE A 101 7.87 -2.43 5.89
CA ILE A 101 7.23 -3.50 5.11
C ILE A 101 7.62 -3.41 3.63
N CYS A 102 7.58 -2.23 3.03
CA CYS A 102 7.98 -2.04 1.64
C CYS A 102 9.46 -2.41 1.44
N VAL A 103 10.34 -1.97 2.34
CA VAL A 103 11.77 -2.32 2.29
C VAL A 103 11.96 -3.83 2.42
N ALA A 104 11.30 -4.47 3.40
CA ALA A 104 11.43 -5.91 3.64
C ALA A 104 10.99 -6.72 2.41
N HIS A 105 9.79 -6.44 1.86
CA HIS A 105 9.32 -7.11 0.66
C HIS A 105 10.23 -6.86 -0.55
N PHE A 106 10.73 -5.64 -0.72
CA PHE A 106 11.63 -5.30 -1.83
C PHE A 106 12.96 -6.05 -1.73
N CYS A 107 13.57 -6.09 -0.54
CA CYS A 107 14.78 -6.86 -0.28
C CYS A 107 14.59 -8.35 -0.57
N VAL A 108 13.45 -8.93 -0.21
CA VAL A 108 13.14 -10.33 -0.53
C VAL A 108 12.99 -10.54 -2.03
N CYS A 109 12.31 -9.65 -2.75
CA CYS A 109 12.22 -9.71 -4.21
C CYS A 109 13.61 -9.71 -4.87
N ILE A 110 14.50 -8.80 -4.47
CA ILE A 110 15.88 -8.73 -4.99
C ILE A 110 16.67 -10.00 -4.63
N THR A 111 16.60 -10.45 -3.38
CA THR A 111 17.32 -11.66 -2.92
C THR A 111 16.93 -12.88 -3.74
N ILE A 112 15.63 -13.05 -4.02
CA ILE A 112 15.13 -14.18 -4.81
C ILE A 112 15.55 -14.05 -6.27
N LEU A 113 15.50 -12.85 -6.86
CA LEU A 113 15.99 -12.62 -8.23
C LEU A 113 17.48 -12.93 -8.35
N THR A 114 18.30 -12.48 -7.39
CA THR A 114 19.73 -12.81 -7.34
C THR A 114 19.94 -14.32 -7.20
N ALA A 115 19.16 -15.00 -6.35
CA ALA A 115 19.22 -16.45 -6.22
C ALA A 115 18.90 -17.11 -7.57
N PHE A 116 17.80 -16.75 -8.25
CA PHE A 116 17.48 -17.31 -9.56
C PHE A 116 18.61 -17.12 -10.58
N ILE A 117 19.22 -15.93 -10.64
CA ILE A 117 20.29 -15.62 -11.60
C ILE A 117 21.60 -16.35 -11.27
N GLY A 118 21.98 -16.45 -10.00
CA GLY A 118 23.21 -17.11 -9.57
C GLY A 118 23.16 -18.63 -9.67
N VAL A 119 21.96 -19.20 -9.69
CA VAL A 119 21.70 -20.62 -9.47
C VAL A 119 21.37 -21.41 -10.75
N THR A 120 21.31 -20.75 -11.92
CA THR A 120 21.12 -21.41 -13.24
C THR A 120 22.21 -22.41 -13.66
N ASN A 121 23.17 -22.74 -12.78
CA ASN A 121 24.25 -23.69 -13.01
C ASN A 121 24.16 -25.00 -12.21
N SER A 122 23.12 -25.23 -11.42
CA SER A 122 22.98 -26.44 -10.59
C SER A 122 21.63 -27.14 -10.79
N GLU A 123 21.62 -28.47 -10.73
CA GLU A 123 20.39 -29.28 -10.78
C GLU A 123 19.57 -29.03 -9.50
N HIS A 124 18.63 -28.09 -9.55
CA HIS A 124 17.72 -27.85 -8.44
C HIS A 124 16.51 -28.76 -8.49
N SER A 125 16.10 -29.27 -7.33
CA SER A 125 14.82 -29.94 -7.22
C SER A 125 13.70 -28.93 -7.50
N PHE A 126 12.70 -29.35 -8.29
CA PHE A 126 11.45 -28.60 -8.57
C PHE A 126 10.82 -27.94 -7.32
N PHE A 127 10.99 -28.55 -6.15
CA PHE A 127 10.51 -28.03 -4.86
C PHE A 127 11.13 -26.69 -4.48
N VAL A 128 12.45 -26.51 -4.67
CA VAL A 128 13.18 -25.29 -4.30
C VAL A 128 12.78 -24.14 -5.22
N GLU A 129 12.68 -24.39 -6.52
CA GLU A 129 12.22 -23.41 -7.50
C GLU A 129 10.80 -22.94 -7.20
N SER A 130 9.89 -23.88 -6.95
CA SER A 130 8.50 -23.58 -6.60
C SER A 130 8.40 -22.74 -5.33
N ALA A 131 9.19 -23.05 -4.30
CA ALA A 131 9.25 -22.25 -3.08
C ALA A 131 9.71 -20.81 -3.36
N CYS A 132 10.81 -20.64 -4.12
CA CYS A 132 11.32 -19.31 -4.48
C CYS A 132 10.28 -18.48 -5.25
N ILE A 133 9.57 -19.08 -6.20
CA ILE A 133 8.49 -18.41 -6.95
C ILE A 133 7.39 -17.94 -5.99
N LEU A 134 6.93 -18.80 -5.07
CA LEU A 134 5.89 -18.45 -4.11
C LEU A 134 6.31 -17.30 -3.21
N TYR A 135 7.55 -17.31 -2.70
CA TYR A 135 8.07 -16.21 -1.90
C TYR A 135 8.19 -14.91 -2.70
N PHE A 136 8.56 -14.98 -3.98
CA PHE A 136 8.62 -13.82 -4.85
C PHE A 136 7.22 -13.23 -5.07
N VAL A 137 6.26 -14.08 -5.46
CA VAL A 137 4.86 -13.67 -5.69
C VAL A 137 4.25 -13.08 -4.43
N ASN A 138 4.51 -13.68 -3.26
CA ASN A 138 4.06 -13.15 -1.98
C ASN A 138 4.61 -11.73 -1.73
N SER A 139 5.92 -11.56 -1.90
CA SER A 139 6.60 -10.30 -1.60
C SER A 139 6.22 -9.19 -2.57
N PHE A 140 6.24 -9.51 -3.86
CA PHE A 140 5.83 -8.60 -4.92
C PHE A 140 4.34 -8.26 -4.83
N GLY A 141 3.50 -9.25 -4.54
CA GLY A 141 2.07 -9.07 -4.32
C GLY A 141 1.77 -8.18 -3.11
N GLY A 142 2.49 -8.34 -2.00
CA GLY A 142 2.38 -7.48 -0.82
C GLY A 142 2.73 -6.02 -1.12
N LEU A 143 3.83 -5.78 -1.85
CA LEU A 143 4.20 -4.45 -2.34
C LEU A 143 3.13 -3.84 -3.24
N LEU A 144 2.65 -4.62 -4.21
CA LEU A 144 1.65 -4.17 -5.16
C LEU A 144 0.33 -3.83 -4.46
N ALA A 145 -0.10 -4.66 -3.51
CA ALA A 145 -1.29 -4.43 -2.71
C ALA A 145 -1.17 -3.12 -1.92
N CYS A 146 -0.06 -2.91 -1.20
CA CYS A 146 0.21 -1.67 -0.48
C CYS A 146 0.15 -0.45 -1.42
N LEU A 147 0.92 -0.46 -2.50
CA LEU A 147 1.01 0.69 -3.42
C LEU A 147 -0.33 0.96 -4.11
N TRP A 148 -1.06 -0.08 -4.52
CA TRP A 148 -2.31 0.04 -5.25
C TRP A 148 -3.46 0.51 -4.37
N VAL A 149 -3.63 -0.12 -3.20
CA VAL A 149 -4.73 0.16 -2.28
C VAL A 149 -4.51 1.47 -1.55
N ALA A 150 -3.31 1.71 -0.99
CA ALA A 150 -3.00 2.98 -0.36
C ALA A 150 -3.02 4.12 -1.40
N GLY A 151 -2.50 3.89 -2.61
CA GLY A 151 -2.57 4.86 -3.71
C GLY A 151 -3.96 5.10 -4.29
N ALA A 152 -4.98 4.33 -3.92
CA ALA A 152 -6.36 4.60 -4.33
C ALA A 152 -6.96 5.79 -3.57
N CYS A 153 -6.62 5.95 -2.29
CA CYS A 153 -7.13 7.02 -1.43
C CYS A 153 -6.80 8.44 -1.96
N PRO A 154 -5.53 8.80 -2.24
CA PRO A 154 -5.18 10.13 -2.75
C PRO A 154 -5.82 10.42 -4.12
N ASN A 155 -5.89 9.41 -4.99
CA ASN A 155 -6.55 9.54 -6.29
C ASN A 155 -8.04 9.84 -6.15
N LYS A 156 -8.74 9.17 -5.22
CA LYS A 156 -10.16 9.43 -4.98
C LYS A 156 -10.40 10.77 -4.33
N ALA A 157 -9.54 11.22 -3.43
CA ALA A 157 -9.63 12.57 -2.86
C ALA A 157 -9.51 13.66 -3.94
N LYS A 158 -8.59 13.49 -4.91
CA LYS A 158 -8.51 14.39 -6.07
C LYS A 158 -9.82 14.39 -6.88
N ASN A 159 -10.37 13.21 -7.18
CA ASN A 159 -11.64 13.08 -7.90
C ASN A 159 -12.81 13.71 -7.13
N PHE A 160 -12.78 13.68 -5.79
CA PHE A 160 -13.76 14.36 -4.95
C PHE A 160 -13.70 15.88 -5.14
N LYS A 161 -12.50 16.49 -5.05
CA LYS A 161 -12.32 17.93 -5.29
C LYS A 161 -12.85 18.33 -6.67
N GLU A 162 -12.54 17.53 -7.70
CA GLU A 162 -13.02 17.77 -9.07
C GLU A 162 -14.55 17.64 -9.19
N ALA A 163 -15.15 16.60 -8.60
CA ALA A 163 -16.59 16.37 -8.64
C ALA A 163 -17.35 17.48 -7.90
N PHE A 164 -16.91 17.84 -6.69
CA PHE A 164 -17.50 18.91 -5.89
C PHE A 164 -17.37 20.27 -6.59
N GLY A 165 -16.19 20.59 -7.11
CA GLY A 165 -15.95 21.83 -7.86
C GLY A 165 -16.78 21.92 -9.15
N ARG A 166 -16.94 20.80 -9.88
CA ARG A 166 -17.83 20.74 -11.05
C ARG A 166 -19.28 21.01 -10.66
N LYS A 167 -19.74 20.44 -9.54
CA LYS A 167 -21.12 20.62 -9.08
C LYS A 167 -21.45 22.06 -8.67
N ILE A 168 -20.49 22.74 -8.02
CA ILE A 168 -20.60 24.17 -7.72
C ILE A 168 -20.75 24.99 -9.01
N ARG A 169 -19.96 24.67 -10.05
CA ARG A 169 -20.06 25.37 -11.34
C ARG A 169 -21.41 25.16 -12.02
N GLU A 170 -21.92 23.93 -12.04
CA GLU A 170 -23.26 23.61 -12.57
C GLU A 170 -24.35 24.42 -11.86
N ARG A 171 -24.29 24.52 -10.53
CA ARG A 171 -25.24 25.32 -9.75
C ARG A 171 -25.15 26.82 -10.08
N LYS A 172 -23.95 27.39 -10.18
CA LYS A 172 -23.76 28.80 -10.57
C LYS A 172 -24.36 29.12 -11.94
N LEU A 173 -24.28 28.19 -12.89
CA LEU A 173 -24.89 28.36 -14.22
C LEU A 173 -26.42 28.31 -14.16
N HIS A 174 -26.98 27.43 -13.31
CA HIS A 174 -28.42 27.29 -13.16
C HIS A 174 -29.06 28.48 -12.42
N GLU A 175 -28.35 29.08 -11.47
CA GLU A 175 -28.85 30.19 -10.64
C GLU A 175 -28.09 31.49 -10.94
N ARG A 176 -28.44 32.17 -12.04
CA ARG A 176 -27.80 33.45 -12.49
C ARG A 176 -27.80 34.60 -11.45
N ARG A 177 -28.51 34.47 -10.32
CA ARG A 177 -28.61 35.46 -9.22
C ARG A 177 -28.01 34.98 -7.89
N PHE A 178 -27.08 34.02 -7.91
CA PHE A 178 -26.53 33.48 -6.67
C PHE A 178 -25.60 34.46 -5.95
N LYS A 179 -26.09 35.04 -4.84
CA LYS A 179 -25.35 35.90 -3.89
C LYS A 179 -24.79 35.14 -2.68
N GLU A 180 -25.02 33.83 -2.56
CA GLU A 180 -24.48 33.05 -1.45
C GLU A 180 -23.00 32.71 -1.68
N VAL A 181 -22.19 32.93 -0.65
CA VAL A 181 -20.78 32.53 -0.60
C VAL A 181 -20.73 31.01 -0.72
N CYS A 182 -20.42 30.50 -1.91
CA CYS A 182 -20.15 29.07 -2.09
C CYS A 182 -18.85 28.70 -1.38
N PHE A 183 -18.79 27.48 -0.85
CA PHE A 183 -17.59 26.88 -0.25
C PHE A 183 -16.48 26.54 -1.28
N ALA A 184 -16.45 27.22 -2.42
CA ALA A 184 -15.44 27.04 -3.46
C ALA A 184 -14.04 27.43 -2.98
N GLU A 185 -13.91 28.39 -2.07
CA GLU A 185 -12.62 28.72 -1.45
C GLU A 185 -12.14 27.63 -0.49
N SER A 186 -13.05 27.01 0.25
CA SER A 186 -12.69 25.90 1.15
C SER A 186 -12.20 24.64 0.42
N LEU A 187 -12.50 24.47 -0.87
CA LEU A 187 -11.92 23.40 -1.70
C LEU A 187 -10.40 23.54 -1.87
N ASN A 188 -9.89 24.78 -1.89
CA ASN A 188 -8.45 25.04 -1.95
C ASN A 188 -7.79 24.83 -0.58
N GLU A 189 -8.56 24.95 0.51
CA GLU A 189 -8.09 24.67 1.87
C GLU A 189 -8.10 23.17 2.22
N LEU A 190 -8.82 22.33 1.46
CA LEU A 190 -8.70 20.88 1.63
C LEU A 190 -7.26 20.46 1.35
N SER A 191 -6.58 19.95 2.38
CA SER A 191 -5.26 19.32 2.27
C SER A 191 -5.29 18.19 1.25
N ASP A 192 -4.23 18.10 0.45
CA ASP A 192 -4.05 16.95 -0.44
C ASP A 192 -3.84 15.71 0.42
N TYR A 193 -4.61 14.65 0.15
CA TYR A 193 -4.39 13.37 0.78
C TYR A 193 -3.06 12.84 0.27
N THR A 194 -2.08 12.70 1.15
CA THR A 194 -0.79 12.10 0.83
C THR A 194 -0.50 10.99 1.81
N LEU A 195 -0.62 9.75 1.36
CA LEU A 195 -0.17 8.58 2.10
C LEU A 195 1.28 8.29 1.73
N THR A 196 2.15 8.17 2.73
CA THR A 196 3.58 7.97 2.54
C THR A 196 4.17 6.99 3.54
N GLY A 197 5.22 6.28 3.15
CA GLY A 197 6.10 5.58 4.08
C GLY A 197 7.24 6.50 4.48
N CYS A 198 7.20 7.04 5.70
CA CYS A 198 8.19 7.99 6.24
C CYS A 198 8.48 9.21 5.33
N GLU A 199 7.51 9.65 4.52
CA GLU A 199 7.71 10.72 3.51
C GLU A 199 8.76 10.42 2.43
N ILE A 200 9.30 9.20 2.43
CA ILE A 200 10.29 8.71 1.46
C ILE A 200 9.57 8.00 0.31
N ILE A 201 8.63 7.11 0.65
CA ILE A 201 7.87 6.34 -0.34
C ILE A 201 6.48 6.92 -0.46
N TYR A 202 6.18 7.55 -1.59
CA TYR A 202 4.84 8.04 -1.87
C TYR A 202 3.99 6.90 -2.44
N PHE A 203 2.87 6.59 -1.78
CA PHE A 203 1.95 5.56 -2.24
C PHE A 203 1.10 6.11 -3.39
N GLN A 204 1.64 6.02 -4.61
CA GLN A 204 0.96 6.39 -5.83
C GLN A 204 0.98 5.22 -6.83
N ARG A 205 0.04 5.20 -7.76
CA ARG A 205 0.02 4.18 -8.83
C ARG A 205 1.24 4.30 -9.75
N SER A 206 1.79 5.49 -9.92
CA SER A 206 3.06 5.73 -10.63
C SER A 206 4.23 5.00 -9.97
N SER A 207 4.24 4.86 -8.64
CA SER A 207 5.28 4.15 -7.89
C SER A 207 5.34 2.65 -8.23
N ILE A 208 4.26 2.07 -8.75
CA ILE A 208 4.23 0.67 -9.20
C ILE A 208 5.10 0.49 -10.45
N LEU A 209 5.00 1.42 -11.40
CA LEU A 209 5.87 1.42 -12.58
C LEU A 209 7.33 1.60 -12.19
N ALA A 210 7.62 2.50 -11.25
CA ALA A 210 8.97 2.69 -10.72
C ALA A 210 9.50 1.42 -10.04
N LEU A 211 8.68 0.74 -9.24
CA LEU A 211 9.03 -0.53 -8.59
C LEU A 211 9.34 -1.63 -9.61
N SER A 212 8.42 -1.86 -10.56
CA SER A 212 8.60 -2.86 -11.63
C SER A 212 9.82 -2.56 -12.49
N GLY A 213 10.02 -1.29 -12.86
CA GLY A 213 11.19 -0.84 -13.60
C GLY A 213 12.48 -1.08 -12.82
N THR A 214 12.50 -0.79 -11.53
CA THR A 214 13.66 -1.03 -10.66
C THR A 214 14.01 -2.52 -10.57
N LEU A 215 13.02 -3.38 -10.35
CA LEU A 215 13.23 -4.84 -10.34
C LEU A 215 13.76 -5.35 -11.69
N LEU A 216 13.23 -4.82 -12.79
CA LEU A 216 13.69 -5.16 -14.14
C LEU A 216 15.14 -4.70 -14.37
N THR A 217 15.48 -3.47 -13.98
CA THR A 217 16.85 -2.93 -14.08
C THR A 217 17.83 -3.75 -13.24
N TYR A 218 17.49 -4.10 -11.99
CA TYR A 218 18.34 -4.97 -11.17
C TYR A 218 18.49 -6.37 -11.80
N THR A 219 17.43 -6.93 -12.35
CA THR A 219 17.48 -8.22 -13.06
C THR A 219 18.46 -8.15 -14.23
N PHE A 220 18.35 -7.12 -15.09
CA PHE A 220 19.28 -6.93 -16.21
C PHE A 220 20.72 -6.71 -15.73
N LEU A 221 20.94 -5.85 -14.73
CA LEU A 221 22.27 -5.57 -14.20
C LEU A 221 22.93 -6.82 -13.63
N LEU A 222 22.17 -7.66 -12.92
CA LEU A 222 22.65 -8.92 -12.38
C LEU A 222 22.97 -9.94 -13.48
N ILE A 223 22.19 -9.98 -14.56
CA ILE A 223 22.49 -10.81 -15.74
C ILE A 223 23.73 -10.29 -16.47
N SER A 224 23.86 -8.98 -16.67
CA SER A 224 24.97 -8.36 -17.41
C SER A 224 26.31 -8.35 -16.68
N TRP A 225 26.32 -8.47 -15.35
CA TRP A 225 27.57 -8.63 -14.59
C TRP A 225 28.17 -10.03 -14.79
N ARG A 226 27.36 -11.03 -15.16
CA ARG A 226 27.81 -12.40 -15.36
C ARG A 226 28.45 -12.60 -16.73
#